data_AF-A0A956CNW5-F1
#
_entry.id   AF-A0A956CNW5-F1
#
_cell.length_a   1.000
_cell.length_b   1.000
_cell.length_c   1.000
_cell.angle_alpha   90.00
_cell.angle_beta   90.00
_cell.angle_gamma   90.00
#
_symmetry.space_group_name_H-M   'P 1'
#
loop_
_entity.id
_entity.type
_entity.pdbx_description
1 polymer ?
#
loop_
_entity_poly.entity_id
_entity_poly.type
_entity_poly.pdbx_seq_one_letter_code
_entity_poly.pdbx_strand_id
1 'polypeptide(L)'
;MHEIICPHCAKAFKVDEAGYADILKQVRDSDFERQLHERLELAEQDKRNAVELAQAKVASELQQAASAKDAEIQELKTRLEAEEVARQLAIAQALTAVEKDRDALASALKQAKHEKEAAAQLAEAKRLSELQQANAIKDAEILSLKAKLDAGEVAKKLAITEAVSLVEKERDELKSGLDRAALEKQLAETALKDKYETQLKDRDDAIERLKDLKAKLSTKMVGETLEQHCELEFNRLRATAFQKATFEKDNDARTGSKGDYIFR
;
A
#
# COMPACT_ATOMS: atom_id res chain seq x y z
N MET A 1 -145.75 54.41 70.35
CA MET A 1 -145.52 53.62 71.59
C MET A 1 -146.08 52.20 71.41
N HIS A 2 -145.22 51.18 71.33
CA HIS A 2 -145.60 49.77 71.11
C HIS A 2 -145.20 48.92 72.33
N GLU A 3 -146.14 48.18 72.94
CA GLU A 3 -145.88 47.29 74.09
C GLU A 3 -145.45 45.91 73.58
N ILE A 4 -144.25 45.46 73.98
CA ILE A 4 -143.73 44.14 73.64
C ILE A 4 -143.76 43.28 74.91
N ILE A 5 -144.41 42.12 74.82
CA ILE A 5 -144.55 41.16 75.92
C ILE A 5 -143.47 40.09 75.74
N CYS A 6 -142.59 39.94 76.73
CA CYS A 6 -141.59 38.87 76.67
C CYS A 6 -142.27 37.49 76.74
N PRO A 7 -142.05 36.62 75.76
CA PRO A 7 -142.67 35.29 75.72
C PRO A 7 -142.15 34.34 76.83
N HIS A 8 -141.09 34.71 77.56
CA HIS A 8 -140.49 33.89 78.61
C HIS A 8 -140.92 34.27 80.04
N CYS A 9 -141.36 35.50 80.30
CA CYS A 9 -141.76 35.93 81.65
C CYS A 9 -143.03 36.79 81.72
N ALA A 10 -143.69 37.01 80.58
CA ALA A 10 -145.01 37.64 80.43
C ALA A 10 -145.16 39.04 81.07
N LYS A 11 -144.07 39.71 81.43
CA LYS A 11 -144.09 41.13 81.85
C LYS A 11 -144.08 42.03 80.62
N ALA A 12 -144.99 43.01 80.61
CA ALA A 12 -145.07 44.03 79.58
C ALA A 12 -144.05 45.14 79.90
N PHE A 13 -143.12 45.39 78.98
CA PHE A 13 -142.19 46.51 79.07
C PHE A 13 -142.53 47.51 77.97
N LYS A 14 -142.53 48.79 78.33
CA LYS A 14 -142.76 49.89 77.40
C LYS A 14 -141.42 50.27 76.78
N VAL A 15 -141.26 49.99 75.50
CA VAL A 15 -140.12 50.49 74.72
C VAL A 15 -140.53 51.86 74.19
N ASP A 16 -139.77 52.89 74.52
CA ASP A 16 -139.96 54.23 73.97
C ASP A 16 -139.53 54.27 72.49
N GLU A 17 -139.99 55.28 71.75
CA GLU A 17 -139.64 55.39 70.31
C GLU A 17 -138.13 55.53 70.08
N ALA A 18 -137.37 55.97 71.09
CA ALA A 18 -135.91 55.97 71.10
C ALA A 18 -135.32 54.55 71.20
N GLY A 19 -135.76 53.74 72.16
CA GLY A 19 -135.28 52.36 72.35
C GLY A 19 -135.67 51.41 71.22
N TYR A 20 -136.83 51.62 70.57
CA TYR A 20 -137.20 50.85 69.38
C TYR A 20 -136.35 51.24 68.16
N ALA A 21 -136.03 52.52 68.01
CA ALA A 21 -135.11 53.00 66.97
C ALA A 21 -133.68 52.50 67.20
N ASP A 22 -133.24 52.36 68.45
CA ASP A 22 -131.92 51.83 68.80
C ASP A 22 -131.81 50.32 68.56
N ILE A 23 -132.86 49.53 68.87
CA ILE A 23 -132.90 48.09 68.53
C ILE A 23 -132.95 47.88 67.02
N LEU A 24 -133.74 48.69 66.29
CA LEU A 24 -133.77 48.63 64.82
C LEU A 24 -132.44 49.04 64.19
N LYS A 25 -131.75 50.04 64.75
CA LYS A 25 -130.39 50.39 64.34
C LYS A 25 -129.42 49.25 64.65
N GLN A 26 -129.45 48.67 65.84
CA GLN A 26 -128.57 47.58 66.22
C GLN A 26 -128.75 46.33 65.33
N VAL A 27 -129.99 45.95 65.01
CA VAL A 27 -130.27 44.84 64.08
C VAL A 27 -129.77 45.19 62.68
N ARG A 28 -130.07 46.39 62.17
CA ARG A 28 -129.60 46.86 60.86
C ARG A 28 -128.08 46.98 60.77
N ASP A 29 -127.43 47.44 61.83
CA ASP A 29 -125.98 47.57 61.94
C ASP A 29 -125.34 46.18 62.02
N SER A 30 -125.93 45.23 62.75
CA SER A 30 -125.45 43.85 62.81
C SER A 30 -125.62 43.08 61.49
N ASP A 31 -126.75 43.25 60.80
CA ASP A 31 -127.00 42.66 59.48
C ASP A 31 -126.09 43.31 58.41
N PHE A 32 -125.83 44.62 58.52
CA PHE A 32 -124.90 45.33 57.66
C PHE A 32 -123.45 44.91 57.89
N GLU A 33 -123.01 44.78 59.15
CA GLU A 33 -121.68 44.27 59.51
C GLU A 33 -121.49 42.84 59.01
N ARG A 34 -122.51 41.99 59.12
CA ARG A 34 -122.48 40.63 58.57
C ARG A 34 -122.34 40.63 57.05
N GLN A 35 -123.14 41.42 56.34
CA GLN A 35 -123.03 41.56 54.88
C GLN A 35 -121.69 42.16 54.45
N LEU A 36 -121.14 43.08 55.24
CA LEU A 36 -119.81 43.66 55.01
C LEU A 36 -118.73 42.60 55.22
N HIS A 37 -118.83 41.78 56.26
CA HIS A 37 -117.91 40.67 56.52
C HIS A 37 -117.95 39.63 55.40
N GLU A 38 -119.14 39.18 54.99
CA GLU A 38 -119.31 38.22 53.88
C GLU A 38 -118.71 38.78 52.57
N ARG A 39 -118.89 40.08 52.29
CA ARG A 39 -118.27 40.73 51.12
C ARG A 39 -116.76 40.88 51.24
N LEU A 40 -116.23 41.18 52.42
CA LEU A 40 -114.80 41.26 52.67
C LEU A 40 -114.15 39.87 52.55
N GLU A 41 -114.81 38.82 53.06
CA GLU A 41 -114.35 37.43 52.92
C GLU A 41 -114.35 36.98 51.45
N LEU A 42 -115.40 37.29 50.69
CA LEU A 42 -115.43 37.02 49.25
C LEU A 42 -114.34 37.79 48.50
N ALA A 43 -114.15 39.08 48.81
CA ALA A 43 -113.09 39.89 48.21
C ALA A 43 -111.67 39.38 48.60
N GLU A 44 -111.48 38.89 49.83
CA GLU A 44 -110.25 38.25 50.25
C GLU A 44 -110.01 36.92 49.53
N GLN A 45 -111.05 36.09 49.36
CA GLN A 45 -110.97 34.85 48.59
C GLN A 45 -110.64 35.12 47.12
N ASP A 46 -111.32 36.09 46.49
CA ASP A 46 -111.04 36.50 45.12
C ASP A 46 -109.62 37.03 44.97
N LYS A 47 -109.13 37.82 45.93
CA LYS A 47 -107.74 38.31 45.95
C LYS A 47 -106.75 37.15 46.10
N ARG A 48 -107.01 36.18 46.99
CA ARG A 48 -106.17 34.99 47.16
C ARG A 48 -106.14 34.15 45.88
N ASN A 49 -107.29 33.87 45.30
CA ASN A 49 -107.42 33.14 44.04
C ASN A 49 -106.69 33.87 42.89
N ALA A 50 -106.82 35.19 42.79
CA ALA A 50 -106.12 35.99 41.79
C ALA A 50 -104.60 35.93 41.94
N VAL A 51 -104.09 35.94 43.18
CA VAL A 51 -102.65 35.79 43.47
C VAL A 51 -102.17 34.38 43.13
N GLU A 52 -102.92 33.34 43.50
CA GLU A 52 -102.58 31.96 43.15
C GLU A 52 -102.56 31.74 41.63
N LEU A 53 -103.54 32.30 40.91
CA LEU A 53 -103.58 32.24 39.44
C LEU A 53 -102.41 32.97 38.80
N ALA A 54 -102.01 34.12 39.36
CA ALA A 54 -100.83 34.86 38.93
C ALA A 54 -99.54 34.06 39.20
N GLN A 55 -99.40 33.44 40.38
CA GLN A 55 -98.26 32.59 40.74
C GLN A 55 -98.18 31.36 39.83
N ALA A 56 -99.30 30.70 39.54
CA ALA A 56 -99.37 29.55 38.65
C ALA A 56 -98.99 29.93 37.20
N LYS A 57 -99.43 31.09 36.70
CA LYS A 57 -99.02 31.61 35.38
C LYS A 57 -97.52 31.88 35.33
N VAL A 58 -96.96 32.55 36.34
CA VAL A 58 -95.52 32.83 36.42
C VAL A 58 -94.72 31.52 36.51
N ALA A 59 -95.17 30.55 37.31
CA ALA A 59 -94.52 29.24 37.40
C ALA A 59 -94.55 28.49 36.06
N SER A 60 -95.68 28.53 35.34
CA SER A 60 -95.79 27.95 33.99
C SER A 60 -94.88 28.63 32.98
N GLU A 61 -94.82 29.97 32.98
CA GLU A 61 -93.92 30.74 32.10
C GLU A 61 -92.44 30.45 32.40
N LEU A 62 -92.07 30.36 33.67
CA LEU A 62 -90.72 29.97 34.09
C LEU A 62 -90.39 28.53 33.69
N GLN A 63 -91.33 27.60 33.83
CA GLN A 63 -91.15 26.20 33.42
C GLN A 63 -90.99 26.09 31.90
N GLN A 64 -91.77 26.85 31.12
CA GLN A 64 -91.64 26.92 29.67
C GLN A 64 -90.28 27.50 29.27
N ALA A 65 -89.85 28.60 29.89
CA ALA A 65 -88.54 29.21 29.65
C ALA A 65 -87.39 28.26 30.00
N ALA A 66 -87.48 27.55 31.13
CA ALA A 66 -86.50 26.54 31.52
C ALA A 66 -86.43 25.40 30.50
N SER A 67 -87.59 24.86 30.07
CA SER A 67 -87.62 23.80 29.07
C SER A 67 -87.05 24.22 27.71
N ALA A 68 -87.29 25.47 27.30
CA ALA A 68 -86.71 26.03 26.08
C ALA A 68 -85.20 26.18 26.20
N LYS A 69 -84.70 26.63 27.36
CA LYS A 69 -83.26 26.73 27.62
C LYS A 69 -82.59 25.37 27.73
N ASP A 70 -83.23 24.38 28.33
CA ASP A 70 -82.72 23.01 28.37
C ASP A 70 -82.65 22.40 26.97
N ALA A 71 -83.65 22.63 26.12
CA ALA A 71 -83.62 22.21 24.72
C ALA A 71 -82.47 22.87 23.95
N GLU A 72 -82.27 24.19 24.12
CA GLU A 72 -81.16 24.94 23.50
C GLU A 72 -79.79 24.45 24.00
N ILE A 73 -79.66 24.14 25.30
CA ILE A 73 -78.44 23.57 25.88
C ILE A 73 -78.16 22.17 25.29
N GLN A 74 -79.18 21.33 25.13
CA GLN A 74 -79.01 20.01 24.52
C GLN A 74 -78.59 20.13 23.05
N GLU A 75 -79.20 21.04 22.30
CA GLU A 75 -78.82 21.30 20.91
C GLU A 75 -77.36 21.77 20.82
N LEU A 76 -76.96 22.75 21.64
CA LEU A 76 -75.58 23.24 21.68
C LEU A 76 -74.58 22.15 22.09
N LYS A 77 -74.93 21.28 23.05
CA LYS A 77 -74.09 20.13 23.43
C LYS A 77 -73.89 19.17 22.26
N THR A 78 -74.96 18.79 21.57
CA THR A 78 -74.83 17.89 20.41
C THR A 78 -74.00 18.51 19.28
N ARG A 79 -74.11 19.82 19.05
CA ARG A 79 -73.27 20.54 18.07
C ARG A 79 -71.80 20.57 18.48
N LEU A 80 -71.50 20.81 19.75
CA LEU A 80 -70.13 20.80 20.28
C LEU A 80 -69.51 19.41 20.17
N GLU A 81 -70.23 18.36 20.58
CA GLU A 81 -69.78 16.97 20.44
C GLU A 81 -69.52 16.60 18.97
N ALA A 82 -70.41 17.01 18.06
CA ALA A 82 -70.21 16.79 16.62
C ALA A 82 -68.97 17.53 16.08
N GLU A 83 -68.73 18.77 16.52
CA GLU A 83 -67.54 19.53 16.12
C GLU A 83 -66.25 18.91 16.69
N GLU A 84 -66.25 18.45 17.94
CA GLU A 84 -65.12 17.76 18.58
C GLU A 84 -64.78 16.47 17.84
N VAL A 85 -65.77 15.65 17.50
CA VAL A 85 -65.57 14.42 16.70
C VAL A 85 -65.02 14.77 15.32
N ALA A 86 -65.54 15.81 14.65
CA ALA A 86 -65.04 16.25 13.36
C ALA A 86 -63.57 16.72 13.44
N ARG A 87 -63.19 17.46 14.49
CA ARG A 87 -61.80 17.87 14.73
C ARG A 87 -60.89 16.67 15.00
N GLN A 88 -61.30 15.74 15.85
CA GLN A 88 -60.52 14.53 16.14
C GLN A 88 -60.30 13.70 14.87
N LEU A 89 -61.33 13.58 14.02
CA LEU A 89 -61.24 12.84 12.77
C LEU A 89 -60.33 13.54 11.76
N ALA A 90 -60.39 14.87 11.66
CA ALA A 90 -59.49 15.66 10.83
C ALA A 90 -58.02 15.53 11.29
N ILE A 91 -57.78 15.57 12.61
CA ILE A 91 -56.44 15.36 13.19
C ILE A 91 -55.96 13.94 12.91
N ALA A 92 -56.80 12.92 13.12
CA ALA A 92 -56.44 11.53 12.85
C ALA A 92 -56.09 11.31 11.37
N GLN A 93 -56.88 11.87 10.45
CA GLN A 93 -56.59 11.81 9.02
C GLN A 93 -55.26 12.49 8.67
N ALA A 94 -55.02 13.70 9.21
CA ALA A 94 -53.75 14.41 9.01
C ALA A 94 -52.55 13.61 9.54
N LEU A 95 -52.66 13.02 10.74
CA LEU A 95 -51.61 12.19 11.32
C LEU A 95 -51.33 10.95 10.48
N THR A 96 -52.38 10.24 10.01
CA THR A 96 -52.18 9.05 9.16
C THR A 96 -51.52 9.38 7.82
N ALA A 97 -51.77 10.56 7.25
CA ALA A 97 -51.08 11.01 6.04
C ALA A 97 -49.60 11.28 6.31
N VAL A 98 -49.29 12.01 7.38
CA VAL A 98 -47.90 12.29 7.80
C VAL A 98 -47.14 11.02 8.15
N GLU A 99 -47.77 10.05 8.80
CA GLU A 99 -47.16 8.75 9.12
C GLU A 99 -46.83 7.96 7.85
N LYS A 100 -47.73 7.93 6.86
CA LYS A 100 -47.47 7.29 5.57
C LYS A 100 -46.31 7.94 4.83
N ASP A 101 -46.27 9.28 4.79
CA ASP A 101 -45.18 10.02 4.15
C ASP A 101 -43.85 9.79 4.88
N ARG A 102 -43.86 9.78 6.21
CA ARG A 102 -42.68 9.45 7.04
C ARG A 102 -42.17 8.06 6.72
N ASP A 103 -43.04 7.06 6.67
CA ASP A 103 -42.65 5.67 6.44
C ASP A 103 -42.14 5.47 5.00
N ALA A 104 -42.77 6.12 4.03
CA ALA A 104 -42.31 6.17 2.64
C ALA A 104 -40.91 6.80 2.54
N LEU A 105 -40.69 7.98 3.15
CA LEU A 105 -39.39 8.65 3.18
C LEU A 105 -38.32 7.83 3.90
N ALA A 106 -38.67 7.19 5.03
CA ALA A 106 -37.74 6.32 5.76
C ALA A 106 -37.31 5.13 4.90
N SER A 107 -38.24 4.51 4.16
CA SER A 107 -37.93 3.41 3.25
C SER A 107 -37.04 3.85 2.08
N ALA A 108 -37.34 4.99 1.46
CA ALA A 108 -36.57 5.57 0.36
C ALA A 108 -35.16 5.96 0.82
N LEU A 109 -35.02 6.54 2.01
CA LEU A 109 -33.73 6.91 2.58
C LEU A 109 -32.88 5.67 2.90
N LYS A 110 -33.50 4.58 3.37
CA LYS A 110 -32.81 3.30 3.57
C LYS A 110 -32.35 2.69 2.25
N GLN A 111 -33.17 2.71 1.21
CA GLN A 111 -32.80 2.25 -0.13
C GLN A 111 -31.65 3.08 -0.71
N ALA A 112 -31.75 4.41 -0.66
CA ALA A 112 -30.71 5.31 -1.15
C ALA A 112 -29.38 5.13 -0.41
N LYS A 113 -29.40 4.86 0.91
CA LYS A 113 -28.20 4.51 1.68
C LYS A 113 -27.58 3.20 1.20
N HIS A 114 -28.38 2.14 1.06
CA HIS A 114 -27.88 0.86 0.55
C HIS A 114 -27.33 0.96 -0.88
N GLU A 115 -28.00 1.69 -1.77
CA GLU A 115 -27.51 1.94 -3.13
C GLU A 115 -26.19 2.71 -3.13
N LYS A 116 -26.06 3.73 -2.28
CA LYS A 116 -24.81 4.50 -2.14
C LYS A 116 -23.68 3.65 -1.59
N GLU A 117 -23.94 2.81 -0.58
CA GLU A 117 -22.96 1.88 -0.01
C GLU A 117 -22.52 0.83 -1.06
N ALA A 118 -23.47 0.25 -1.78
CA ALA A 118 -23.19 -0.70 -2.86
C ALA A 118 -22.38 -0.05 -3.99
N ALA A 119 -22.72 1.17 -4.39
CA ALA A 119 -21.98 1.92 -5.40
C ALA A 119 -20.55 2.25 -4.94
N ALA A 120 -20.37 2.61 -3.67
CA ALA A 120 -19.04 2.86 -3.09
C ALA A 120 -18.18 1.59 -3.06
N GLN A 121 -18.74 0.46 -2.60
CA GLN A 121 -18.05 -0.84 -2.59
C GLN A 121 -17.67 -1.29 -3.99
N LEU A 122 -18.56 -1.11 -4.97
CA LEU A 122 -18.29 -1.48 -6.36
C LEU A 122 -17.23 -0.59 -7.00
N ALA A 123 -17.19 0.70 -6.67
CA ALA A 123 -16.14 1.62 -7.11
C ALA A 123 -14.77 1.26 -6.48
N GLU A 124 -14.74 0.90 -5.20
CA GLU A 124 -13.53 0.47 -4.51
C GLU A 124 -13.00 -0.87 -5.06
N ALA A 125 -13.88 -1.85 -5.30
CA ALA A 125 -13.52 -3.12 -5.92
C ALA A 125 -12.96 -2.95 -7.33
N LYS A 126 -13.55 -2.07 -8.16
CA LYS A 126 -13.02 -1.72 -9.48
C LYS A 126 -11.64 -1.10 -9.39
N ARG A 127 -11.44 -0.14 -8.49
CA ARG A 127 -10.12 0.48 -8.26
C ARG A 127 -9.07 -0.53 -7.81
N LEU A 128 -9.42 -1.46 -6.91
CA LEU A 128 -8.51 -2.52 -6.47
C LEU A 128 -8.12 -3.43 -7.64
N SER A 129 -9.09 -3.82 -8.48
CA SER A 129 -8.82 -4.62 -9.68
C SER A 129 -7.93 -3.89 -10.68
N GLU A 130 -8.18 -2.59 -10.93
CA GLU A 130 -7.36 -1.76 -11.82
C GLU A 130 -5.92 -1.63 -11.29
N LEU A 131 -5.74 -1.42 -9.98
CA LEU A 131 -4.43 -1.37 -9.34
C LEU A 131 -3.70 -2.71 -9.44
N GLN A 132 -4.39 -3.83 -9.24
CA GLN A 132 -3.81 -5.16 -9.42
C GLN A 132 -3.37 -5.41 -10.86
N GLN A 133 -4.18 -5.02 -11.85
CA GLN A 133 -3.81 -5.14 -13.27
C GLN A 133 -2.61 -4.26 -13.61
N ALA A 134 -2.60 -3.00 -13.15
CA ALA A 134 -1.47 -2.08 -13.36
C ALA A 134 -0.18 -2.61 -12.73
N ASN A 135 -0.25 -3.19 -11.53
CA ASN A 135 0.90 -3.82 -10.89
C ASN A 135 1.38 -5.05 -11.66
N ALA A 136 0.48 -5.92 -12.12
CA ALA A 136 0.84 -7.09 -12.92
C ALA A 136 1.53 -6.69 -14.25
N ILE A 137 1.06 -5.63 -14.91
CA ILE A 137 1.70 -5.08 -16.11
C ILE A 137 3.11 -4.56 -15.79
N LYS A 138 3.26 -3.78 -14.72
CA LYS A 138 4.56 -3.25 -14.28
C LYS A 138 5.53 -4.37 -13.90
N ASP A 139 5.08 -5.40 -13.20
CA ASP A 139 5.91 -6.55 -12.82
C ASP A 139 6.37 -7.33 -14.06
N ALA A 140 5.49 -7.53 -15.04
CA ALA A 140 5.85 -8.14 -16.31
C ALA A 140 6.87 -7.29 -17.10
N GLU A 141 6.72 -5.97 -17.09
CA GLU A 141 7.68 -5.05 -17.73
C GLU A 141 9.03 -5.07 -17.00
N ILE A 142 9.04 -5.07 -15.68
CA ILE A 142 10.26 -5.19 -14.86
C ILE A 142 10.99 -6.50 -15.15
N LEU A 143 10.27 -7.62 -15.25
CA LEU A 143 10.86 -8.91 -15.60
C LEU A 143 11.46 -8.89 -17.02
N SER A 144 10.76 -8.30 -17.99
CA SER A 144 11.25 -8.14 -19.36
C SER A 144 12.51 -7.28 -19.42
N LEU A 145 12.54 -6.15 -18.70
CA LEU A 145 13.69 -5.26 -18.65
C LEU A 145 14.88 -5.91 -17.94
N LYS A 146 14.66 -6.63 -16.83
CA LYS A 146 15.71 -7.41 -16.16
C LYS A 146 16.30 -8.46 -17.09
N ALA A 147 15.47 -9.24 -17.78
CA ALA A 147 15.95 -10.24 -18.73
C ALA A 147 16.78 -9.60 -19.87
N LYS A 148 16.39 -8.42 -20.37
CA LYS A 148 17.18 -7.68 -21.38
C LYS A 148 18.50 -7.17 -20.82
N LEU A 149 18.53 -6.69 -19.58
CA LEU A 149 19.75 -6.26 -18.91
C LEU A 149 20.70 -7.44 -18.69
N ASP A 150 20.20 -8.55 -18.16
CA ASP A 150 20.99 -9.77 -17.94
C ASP A 150 21.55 -10.31 -19.25
N ALA A 151 20.73 -10.38 -20.31
CA ALA A 151 21.18 -10.78 -21.65
C ALA A 151 22.26 -9.83 -22.19
N GLY A 152 22.10 -8.51 -21.99
CA GLY A 152 23.10 -7.51 -22.37
C GLY A 152 24.41 -7.63 -21.58
N GLU A 153 24.35 -7.92 -20.28
CA GLU A 153 25.52 -8.18 -19.45
C GLU A 153 26.26 -9.45 -19.88
N VAL A 154 25.52 -10.53 -20.16
CA VAL A 154 26.10 -11.77 -20.68
C VAL A 154 26.77 -11.53 -22.04
N ALA A 155 26.10 -10.82 -22.95
CA ALA A 155 26.67 -10.47 -24.26
C ALA A 155 27.95 -9.64 -24.13
N LYS A 156 27.99 -8.65 -23.21
CA LYS A 156 29.19 -7.87 -22.92
C LYS A 156 30.32 -8.72 -22.35
N LYS A 157 30.02 -9.59 -21.38
CA LYS A 157 31.02 -10.51 -20.80
C LYS A 157 31.59 -11.43 -21.87
N LEU A 158 30.73 -12.02 -22.72
CA LEU A 158 31.16 -12.87 -23.83
C LEU A 158 32.07 -12.11 -24.80
N ALA A 159 31.67 -10.91 -25.24
CA ALA A 159 32.48 -10.09 -26.13
C ALA A 159 33.85 -9.74 -25.53
N ILE A 160 33.90 -9.44 -24.22
CA ILE A 160 35.16 -9.20 -23.52
C ILE A 160 36.00 -10.47 -23.45
N THR A 161 35.41 -11.62 -23.09
CA THR A 161 36.12 -12.91 -23.02
C THR A 161 36.66 -13.33 -24.39
N GLU A 162 35.88 -13.17 -25.45
CA GLU A 162 36.32 -13.46 -26.82
C GLU A 162 37.48 -12.55 -27.22
N ALA A 163 37.38 -11.24 -27.01
CA ALA A 163 38.44 -10.29 -27.30
C ALA A 163 39.73 -10.58 -26.51
N VAL A 164 39.61 -10.86 -25.20
CA VAL A 164 40.75 -11.22 -24.35
C VAL A 164 41.35 -12.55 -24.81
N SER A 165 40.54 -13.55 -25.16
CA SER A 165 41.05 -14.86 -25.60
C SER A 165 41.84 -14.78 -26.91
N LEU A 166 41.47 -13.88 -27.83
CA LEU A 166 42.23 -13.62 -29.05
C LEU A 166 43.59 -13.00 -28.72
N VAL A 167 43.60 -11.96 -27.89
CA VAL A 167 44.84 -11.29 -27.45
C VAL A 167 45.74 -12.25 -26.66
N GLU A 168 45.17 -13.12 -25.83
CA GLU A 168 45.92 -14.14 -25.10
C GLU A 168 46.59 -15.14 -26.04
N LYS A 169 45.89 -15.61 -27.08
CA LYS A 169 46.47 -16.50 -28.10
C LYS A 169 47.61 -15.80 -28.85
N GLU A 170 47.38 -14.58 -29.33
CA GLU A 170 48.43 -13.80 -30.01
C GLU A 170 49.65 -13.58 -29.11
N ARG A 171 49.42 -13.24 -27.84
CA ARG A 171 50.50 -13.08 -26.84
C ARG A 171 51.27 -14.38 -26.63
N ASP A 172 50.57 -15.50 -26.48
CA ASP A 172 51.20 -16.79 -26.19
C ASP A 172 51.96 -17.32 -27.41
N GLU A 173 51.43 -17.10 -28.62
CA GLU A 173 52.13 -17.37 -29.89
C GLU A 173 53.40 -16.52 -30.00
N LEU A 174 53.32 -15.20 -29.78
CA LEU A 174 54.48 -14.31 -29.80
C LEU A 174 55.51 -14.69 -28.74
N LYS A 175 55.08 -15.02 -27.53
CA LYS A 175 55.97 -15.46 -26.44
C LYS A 175 56.70 -16.75 -26.81
N SER A 176 55.97 -17.75 -27.31
CA SER A 176 56.57 -19.01 -27.76
C SER A 176 57.54 -18.81 -28.94
N GLY A 177 57.23 -17.89 -29.85
CA GLY A 177 58.10 -17.49 -30.94
C GLY A 177 59.39 -16.82 -30.46
N LEU A 178 59.29 -15.92 -29.47
CA LEU A 178 60.45 -15.28 -28.83
C LEU A 178 61.32 -16.29 -28.09
N ASP A 179 60.72 -17.20 -27.33
CA ASP A 179 61.43 -18.25 -26.61
C ASP A 179 62.17 -19.19 -27.58
N ARG A 180 61.52 -19.57 -28.70
CA ARG A 180 62.16 -20.37 -29.76
C ARG A 180 63.31 -19.61 -30.43
N ALA A 181 63.12 -18.34 -30.77
CA ALA A 181 64.17 -17.52 -31.38
C ALA A 181 65.36 -17.32 -30.42
N ALA A 182 65.09 -17.16 -29.12
CA ALA A 182 66.13 -17.07 -28.09
C ALA A 182 66.92 -18.38 -27.97
N LEU A 183 66.23 -19.53 -27.98
CA LEU A 183 66.85 -20.86 -27.94
C LEU A 183 67.67 -21.14 -29.20
N GLU A 184 67.13 -20.84 -30.39
CA GLU A 184 67.85 -20.98 -31.66
C GLU A 184 69.10 -20.10 -31.69
N LYS A 185 69.02 -18.87 -31.19
CA LYS A 185 70.18 -17.98 -31.04
C LYS A 185 71.22 -18.57 -30.08
N GLN A 186 70.80 -19.07 -28.91
CA GLN A 186 71.71 -19.70 -27.95
C GLN A 186 72.39 -20.95 -28.54
N LEU A 187 71.65 -21.78 -29.29
CA LEU A 187 72.18 -22.94 -29.99
C LEU A 187 73.15 -22.54 -31.11
N ALA A 188 72.87 -21.46 -31.84
CA ALA A 188 73.77 -20.95 -32.86
C ALA A 188 75.06 -20.37 -32.24
N GLU A 189 74.93 -19.62 -31.14
CA GLU A 189 76.08 -19.08 -30.40
C GLU A 189 76.97 -20.20 -29.83
N THR A 190 76.37 -21.23 -29.23
CA THR A 190 77.11 -22.40 -28.71
C THR A 190 77.77 -23.19 -29.85
N ALA A 191 77.04 -23.48 -30.94
CA ALA A 191 77.62 -24.15 -32.10
C ALA A 191 78.76 -23.35 -32.75
N LEU A 192 78.68 -22.01 -32.77
CA LEU A 192 79.79 -21.16 -33.23
C LEU A 192 80.99 -21.23 -32.28
N LYS A 193 80.74 -21.15 -30.95
CA LYS A 193 81.80 -21.32 -29.94
C LYS A 193 82.49 -22.67 -30.08
N ASP A 194 81.74 -23.77 -30.14
CA ASP A 194 82.28 -25.12 -30.27
C ASP A 194 83.11 -25.29 -31.56
N LYS A 195 82.66 -24.72 -32.69
CA LYS A 195 83.41 -24.71 -33.95
C LYS A 195 84.74 -23.96 -33.80
N TYR A 196 84.73 -22.77 -33.22
CA TYR A 196 85.95 -21.99 -33.02
C TYR A 196 86.88 -22.66 -32.00
N GLU A 197 86.36 -23.24 -30.93
CA GLU A 197 87.15 -24.02 -29.96
C GLU A 197 87.81 -25.23 -30.63
N THR A 198 87.09 -25.94 -31.49
CA THR A 198 87.65 -27.08 -32.25
C THR A 198 88.74 -26.62 -33.21
N GLN A 199 88.51 -25.54 -33.96
CA GLN A 199 89.53 -24.98 -34.86
C GLN A 199 90.77 -24.52 -34.11
N LEU A 200 90.61 -23.88 -32.95
CA LEU A 200 91.73 -23.46 -32.10
C LEU A 200 92.53 -24.67 -31.62
N LYS A 201 91.86 -25.72 -31.11
CA LYS A 201 92.51 -26.99 -30.73
C LYS A 201 93.28 -27.63 -31.90
N ASP A 202 92.67 -27.73 -33.08
CA ASP A 202 93.32 -28.28 -34.26
C ASP A 202 94.56 -27.46 -34.70
N ARG A 203 94.50 -26.13 -34.55
CA ARG A 203 95.63 -25.23 -34.80
C ARG A 203 96.73 -25.42 -33.76
N ASP A 204 96.39 -25.51 -32.48
CA ASP A 204 97.34 -25.74 -31.40
C ASP A 204 98.05 -27.10 -31.57
N ASP A 205 97.31 -28.16 -31.90
CA ASP A 205 97.87 -29.49 -32.20
C ASP A 205 98.78 -29.47 -33.44
N ALA A 206 98.47 -28.66 -34.45
CA ALA A 206 99.32 -28.48 -35.63
C ALA A 206 100.60 -27.70 -35.28
N ILE A 207 100.49 -26.64 -34.47
CA ILE A 207 101.64 -25.89 -33.96
C ILE A 207 102.54 -26.81 -33.15
N GLU A 208 101.98 -27.67 -32.30
CA GLU A 208 102.74 -28.63 -31.50
C GLU A 208 103.49 -29.64 -32.38
N ARG A 209 102.81 -30.23 -33.39
CA ARG A 209 103.46 -31.11 -34.37
C ARG A 209 104.58 -30.42 -35.15
N LEU A 210 104.40 -29.18 -35.57
CA LEU A 210 105.44 -28.40 -36.26
C LEU A 210 106.61 -28.05 -35.34
N LYS A 211 106.36 -27.75 -34.06
CA LYS A 211 107.41 -27.57 -33.05
C LYS A 211 108.23 -28.85 -32.88
N ASP A 212 107.58 -30.00 -32.76
CA ASP A 212 108.24 -31.31 -32.65
C ASP A 212 109.04 -31.66 -33.91
N LEU A 213 108.48 -31.44 -35.11
CA LEU A 213 109.18 -31.67 -36.38
C LEU A 213 110.40 -30.75 -36.53
N LYS A 214 110.27 -29.46 -36.16
CA LYS A 214 111.39 -28.51 -36.16
C LYS A 214 112.50 -28.95 -35.21
N ALA A 215 112.14 -29.45 -34.02
CA ALA A 215 113.12 -29.97 -33.07
C ALA A 215 113.86 -31.21 -33.62
N LYS A 216 113.14 -32.15 -34.27
CA LYS A 216 113.73 -33.36 -34.89
C LYS A 216 114.60 -33.07 -36.11
N LEU A 217 114.20 -32.16 -37.00
CA LEU A 217 115.00 -31.78 -38.17
C LEU A 217 116.28 -31.04 -37.75
N SER A 218 116.20 -30.16 -36.75
CA SER A 218 117.35 -29.44 -36.21
C SER A 218 118.43 -30.39 -35.68
N THR A 219 118.05 -31.45 -34.99
CA THR A 219 119.02 -32.44 -34.46
C THR A 219 119.66 -33.28 -35.56
N LYS A 220 118.89 -33.72 -36.57
CA LYS A 220 119.42 -34.53 -37.68
C LYS A 220 120.31 -33.73 -38.64
N MET A 221 119.92 -32.51 -38.99
CA MET A 221 120.70 -31.64 -39.90
C MET A 221 122.07 -31.26 -39.30
N VAL A 222 122.17 -31.09 -37.99
CA VAL A 222 123.45 -30.83 -37.30
C VAL A 222 124.38 -32.05 -37.36
N GLY A 223 123.84 -33.27 -37.23
CA GLY A 223 124.61 -34.51 -37.37
C GLY A 223 125.18 -34.69 -38.78
N GLU A 224 124.32 -34.57 -39.80
CA GLU A 224 124.72 -34.78 -41.20
C GLU A 224 125.73 -33.73 -41.70
N THR A 225 125.60 -32.48 -41.25
CA THR A 225 126.56 -31.41 -41.61
C THR A 225 127.92 -31.59 -40.93
N LEU A 226 127.95 -32.08 -39.68
CA LEU A 226 129.20 -32.37 -38.98
C LEU A 226 129.98 -33.51 -39.67
N GLU A 227 129.28 -34.57 -40.07
CA GLU A 227 129.89 -35.71 -40.79
C GLU A 227 130.52 -35.28 -42.12
N GLN A 228 129.79 -34.51 -42.94
CA GLN A 228 130.32 -33.97 -44.21
C GLN A 228 131.51 -33.03 -44.01
N HIS A 229 131.48 -32.21 -42.95
CA HIS A 229 132.60 -31.33 -42.63
C HIS A 229 133.88 -32.13 -42.29
N CYS A 230 133.76 -33.16 -41.47
CA CYS A 230 134.88 -34.05 -41.13
C CYS A 230 135.43 -34.76 -42.38
N GLU A 231 134.57 -35.20 -43.30
CA GLU A 231 134.99 -35.83 -44.56
C GLU A 231 135.76 -34.86 -45.48
N LEU A 232 135.27 -33.63 -45.64
CA LEU A 232 135.91 -32.61 -46.47
C LEU A 232 137.27 -32.19 -45.93
N GLU A 233 137.37 -31.93 -44.62
CA GLU A 233 138.64 -31.54 -44.00
C GLU A 233 139.68 -32.66 -44.09
N PHE A 234 139.26 -33.93 -43.93
CA PHE A 234 140.17 -35.06 -44.15
C PHE A 234 140.68 -35.10 -45.59
N ASN A 235 139.78 -35.02 -46.58
CA ASN A 235 140.15 -35.08 -47.99
C ASN A 235 141.08 -33.93 -48.43
N ARG A 236 140.97 -32.76 -47.78
CA ARG A 236 141.86 -31.62 -48.00
C ARG A 236 143.31 -31.89 -47.58
N LEU A 237 143.49 -32.58 -46.45
CA LEU A 237 144.80 -32.99 -45.91
C LEU A 237 145.31 -34.32 -46.48
N ARG A 238 144.44 -35.14 -47.06
CA ARG A 238 144.75 -36.47 -47.60
C ARG A 238 145.86 -36.43 -48.64
N ALA A 239 145.82 -35.47 -49.57
CA ALA A 239 146.80 -35.36 -50.65
C ALA A 239 148.22 -35.01 -50.16
N THR A 240 148.34 -34.30 -49.04
CA THR A 240 149.63 -33.82 -48.51
C THR A 240 150.20 -34.73 -47.42
N ALA A 241 149.38 -35.25 -46.51
CA ALA A 241 149.84 -36.02 -45.35
C ALA A 241 149.55 -37.53 -45.41
N PHE A 242 148.50 -37.96 -46.13
CA PHE A 242 148.00 -39.35 -46.06
C PHE A 242 147.63 -39.91 -47.45
N GLN A 243 148.61 -39.97 -48.35
CA GLN A 243 148.41 -40.27 -49.78
C GLN A 243 147.73 -41.62 -50.08
N LYS A 244 147.82 -42.60 -49.17
CA LYS A 244 147.22 -43.94 -49.33
C LYS A 244 145.98 -44.16 -48.46
N ALA A 245 145.55 -43.17 -47.68
CA ALA A 245 144.41 -43.30 -46.77
C ALA A 245 143.10 -42.83 -47.41
N THR A 246 141.98 -43.40 -46.98
CA THR A 246 140.61 -43.05 -47.37
C THR A 246 139.74 -42.93 -46.14
N PHE A 247 138.96 -41.85 -46.05
CA PHE A 247 138.00 -41.64 -44.97
C PHE A 247 136.62 -41.49 -45.61
N GLU A 248 135.81 -42.54 -45.46
CA GLU A 248 134.53 -42.65 -46.12
C GLU A 248 133.50 -43.26 -45.16
N LYS A 249 132.23 -42.99 -45.43
CA LYS A 249 131.13 -43.57 -44.67
C LYS A 249 131.05 -45.08 -44.93
N ASP A 250 131.31 -45.89 -43.90
CA ASP A 250 131.29 -47.34 -44.05
C ASP A 250 129.86 -47.86 -44.20
N ASN A 251 129.56 -48.35 -45.39
CA ASN A 251 128.29 -48.97 -45.74
C ASN A 251 128.39 -50.52 -45.82
N ASP A 252 129.53 -51.13 -45.48
CA ASP A 252 129.73 -52.59 -45.59
C ASP A 252 129.52 -53.31 -44.25
N ALA A 253 128.29 -53.76 -43.99
CA ALA A 253 127.86 -54.36 -42.72
C ALA A 253 128.29 -55.84 -42.50
N ARG A 254 129.38 -56.30 -43.13
CA ARG A 254 129.77 -57.73 -43.15
C ARG A 254 130.41 -58.27 -41.87
N THR A 255 130.79 -57.42 -40.92
CA THR A 255 131.40 -57.82 -39.62
C THR A 255 130.68 -57.26 -38.37
N GLY A 256 129.36 -57.04 -38.44
CA GLY A 256 128.50 -56.94 -37.25
C GLY A 256 128.55 -55.62 -36.45
N SER A 257 129.38 -54.64 -36.82
CA SER A 257 129.20 -53.25 -36.38
C SER A 257 129.27 -52.31 -37.59
N LYS A 258 128.27 -51.42 -37.71
CA LYS A 258 128.32 -50.27 -38.62
C LYS A 258 129.14 -49.20 -37.90
N GLY A 259 130.37 -48.96 -38.37
CA GLY A 259 131.16 -47.82 -37.92
C GLY A 259 130.77 -46.59 -38.72
N ASP A 260 130.22 -45.57 -38.07
CA ASP A 260 129.93 -44.28 -38.69
C ASP A 260 131.26 -43.59 -39.06
N TYR A 261 131.58 -43.59 -40.35
CA TYR A 261 132.85 -43.16 -40.98
C TYR A 261 134.11 -43.92 -40.54
N ILE A 262 134.75 -44.60 -41.49
CA ILE A 262 135.96 -45.39 -41.27
C ILE A 262 137.15 -44.75 -41.98
N PHE A 263 138.26 -44.66 -41.24
CA PHE A 263 139.58 -44.33 -41.73
C PHE A 263 140.31 -45.62 -42.14
N ARG A 264 140.70 -45.75 -43.41
CA ARG A 264 141.54 -46.84 -43.93
C ARG A 264 142.84 -46.30 -44.50
#